data_AF-W4QPL7-F1
#
_entry.id   AF-W4QPL7-F1
#
_cell.length_a   1.000
_cell.length_b   1.000
_cell.length_c   1.000
_cell.angle_alpha   90.00
_cell.angle_beta   90.00
_cell.angle_gamma   90.00
#
_symmetry.space_group_name_H-M   'P 1'
#
loop_
_entity.id
_entity.type
_entity.pdbx_description
1 polymer ?
#
loop_
_entity_poly.entity_id
_entity_poly.type
_entity_poly.pdbx_seq_one_letter_code
_entity_poly.pdbx_strand_id
1 'polypeptide(L)'
;MLKYVIFDFDGTLANSKDVFISAWNSLADKHNYRKINRSELDTLRRLPILERVKRLDFPIFKAPLIIQIFTVIIGNFRGTLSYILV
;
A
#
# COMPACT_ATOMS: atom_id res chain seq x y z
N MET A 1 20.27 -32.75 7.41
CA MET A 1 18.89 -32.65 7.94
C MET A 1 18.47 -31.20 7.83
N LEU A 2 17.64 -30.85 6.84
CA LEU A 2 17.22 -29.46 6.63
C LEU A 2 15.93 -29.21 7.43
N LYS A 3 16.01 -28.30 8.41
CA LYS A 3 14.84 -27.78 9.12
C LYS A 3 14.32 -26.59 8.32
N TYR A 4 13.16 -26.73 7.70
CA TYR A 4 12.51 -25.62 7.01
C TYR A 4 11.60 -24.88 7.97
N VAL A 5 11.78 -23.57 8.01
CA VAL A 5 10.76 -22.63 8.46
C VAL A 5 10.76 -21.50 7.43
N ILE A 6 9.62 -21.25 6.79
CA ILE A 6 9.40 -20.08 5.93
C ILE A 6 8.25 -19.30 6.54
N PHE A 7 8.51 -18.05 6.90
CA PHE A 7 7.51 -17.10 7.36
C PHE A 7 7.72 -15.74 6.70
N ASP A 8 6.67 -15.23 6.03
CA ASP A 8 6.54 -13.85 5.53
C ASP A 8 5.53 -13.13 6.43
N PHE A 9 6.03 -12.31 7.36
CA PHE A 9 5.19 -11.52 8.26
C PHE A 9 5.37 -10.00 8.10
N ASP A 10 6.27 -9.52 7.23
CA ASP A 10 6.63 -8.09 7.11
C ASP A 10 6.72 -7.55 5.67
N GLY A 11 6.34 -8.34 4.65
CA GLY A 11 6.27 -7.86 3.26
C GLY A 11 7.62 -7.87 2.52
N THR A 12 8.48 -8.81 2.86
CA THR A 12 9.83 -8.98 2.31
C THR A 12 9.90 -9.90 1.08
N LEU A 13 8.86 -10.69 0.79
CA LEU A 13 8.82 -11.59 -0.38
C LEU A 13 7.93 -11.11 -1.54
N ALA A 14 7.01 -10.17 -1.31
CA ALA A 14 6.07 -9.72 -2.32
C ALA A 14 6.15 -8.22 -2.55
N ASN A 15 5.75 -7.83 -3.76
CA ASN A 15 5.68 -6.52 -4.41
C ASN A 15 4.87 -5.42 -3.64
N SER A 16 4.81 -5.48 -2.31
CA SER A 16 3.91 -4.72 -1.43
C SER A 16 4.08 -3.21 -1.52
N LYS A 17 5.33 -2.73 -1.68
CA LYS A 17 5.61 -1.31 -1.92
C LYS A 17 4.97 -0.83 -3.22
N ASP A 18 5.11 -1.59 -4.30
CA ASP A 18 4.59 -1.23 -5.62
C ASP A 18 3.07 -1.35 -5.67
N VAL A 19 2.52 -2.39 -5.04
CA VAL A 19 1.07 -2.54 -4.85
C VAL A 19 0.52 -1.36 -4.04
N PHE A 20 1.19 -0.94 -2.97
CA PHE A 20 0.79 0.21 -2.18
C PHE A 20 0.79 1.50 -3.02
N ILE A 21 1.88 1.76 -3.76
CA ILE A 21 2.01 2.93 -4.62
C ILE A 21 0.92 2.93 -5.70
N SER A 22 0.69 1.79 -6.35
CA SER A 22 -0.34 1.64 -7.38
C SER A 22 -1.74 1.87 -6.83
N ALA A 23 -2.07 1.27 -5.68
CA ALA A 23 -3.35 1.43 -5.02
C ALA A 23 -3.59 2.89 -4.59
N TRP A 24 -2.58 3.52 -3.99
CA TRP A 24 -2.65 4.92 -3.60
C TRP A 24 -2.82 5.84 -4.82
N ASN A 25 -2.01 5.66 -5.85
CA ASN A 25 -2.05 6.51 -7.04
C ASN A 25 -3.38 6.41 -7.79
N SER A 26 -4.01 5.22 -7.80
CA SER A 26 -5.35 5.02 -8.36
C SER A 26 -6.43 5.78 -7.58
N LEU A 27 -6.31 5.81 -6.25
CA LEU A 27 -7.18 6.61 -5.39
C LEU A 27 -6.93 8.11 -5.57
N ALA A 28 -5.65 8.49 -5.68
CA ALA A 28 -5.22 9.86 -5.88
C ALA A 28 -5.76 10.44 -7.19
N ASP A 29 -5.78 9.65 -8.27
CA ASP A 29 -6.43 10.03 -9.54
C ASP A 29 -7.92 10.32 -9.38
N LYS A 30 -8.63 9.49 -8.63
CA LYS A 30 -10.09 9.63 -8.43
C LYS A 30 -10.47 10.82 -7.55
N HIS A 31 -9.63 11.16 -6.58
CA HIS A 31 -9.93 12.16 -5.55
C HIS A 31 -9.04 13.40 -5.61
N ASN A 32 -8.20 13.51 -6.65
CA ASN A 32 -7.25 14.60 -6.88
C ASN A 32 -6.27 14.80 -5.71
N TYR A 33 -5.77 13.70 -5.15
CA TYR A 33 -4.71 13.73 -4.13
C TYR A 33 -3.32 13.72 -4.78
N ARG A 34 -2.28 14.03 -3.99
CA ARG A 34 -0.91 13.92 -4.47
C ARG A 34 -0.52 12.45 -4.62
N LYS A 35 -0.01 12.10 -5.80
CA LYS A 35 0.58 10.78 -6.09
C LYS A 35 1.87 10.57 -5.33
N ILE A 36 2.21 9.30 -5.12
CA ILE A 36 3.44 8.84 -4.52
C ILE A 36 4.35 8.29 -5.61
N ASN A 37 5.59 8.76 -5.62
CA ASN A 37 6.69 8.17 -6.37
C ASN A 37 7.38 7.06 -5.57
N ARG A 38 7.97 6.09 -6.27
CA ARG A 38 8.67 4.98 -5.62
C ARG A 38 9.80 5.44 -4.70
N SER A 39 10.54 6.46 -5.10
CA SER A 39 11.67 7.01 -4.35
C SER A 39 11.27 7.74 -3.06
N GLU A 40 10.03 8.27 -2.97
CA GLU A 40 9.59 9.02 -1.77
C GLU A 40 8.86 8.16 -0.74
N LEU A 41 8.52 6.91 -1.09
CA LEU A 41 7.77 6.02 -0.20
C LEU A 41 8.50 5.77 1.13
N ASP A 42 9.82 5.52 1.08
CA ASP A 42 10.59 5.26 2.29
C ASP A 42 10.69 6.51 3.19
N THR A 43 10.73 7.70 2.59
CA THR A 43 10.65 8.97 3.33
C THR A 43 9.28 9.15 3.98
N LEU A 44 8.19 8.94 3.22
CA LEU A 44 6.82 9.06 3.73
C LEU A 44 6.56 8.12 4.90
N ARG A 45 7.05 6.87 4.85
CA ARG A 45 6.87 5.88 5.92
C ARG A 45 7.49 6.31 7.26
N ARG A 46 8.56 7.11 7.23
CA ARG A 46 9.24 7.61 8.42
C ARG A 46 8.57 8.83 9.04
N LEU A 47 7.69 9.51 8.31
CA LEU A 47 6.99 10.68 8.82
C LEU A 47 5.88 10.29 9.81
N PRO A 48 5.56 11.14 10.80
CA PRO A 48 4.32 11.04 11.56
C PRO A 48 3.10 11.06 10.64
N ILE A 49 2.00 10.43 11.06
CA ILE A 49 0.80 10.30 10.21
C ILE A 49 0.27 11.65 9.73
N LEU A 50 0.25 12.67 10.59
CA LEU A 50 -0.22 14.02 10.26
C LEU A 50 0.65 14.69 9.17
N GLU A 51 1.97 14.47 9.23
CA GLU A 51 2.91 14.98 8.23
C GLU A 51 2.73 14.28 6.88
N ARG A 52 2.48 12.95 6.88
CA ARG A 52 2.16 12.22 5.64
C ARG A 52 0.91 12.77 4.99
N VAL A 53 -0.12 12.97 5.79
CA VAL A 53 -1.44 13.40 5.34
C VAL A 53 -1.37 14.79 4.72
N LYS A 54 -0.69 15.74 5.37
CA LYS A 54 -0.39 17.06 4.79
C LYS A 54 0.39 16.95 3.47
N ARG A 55 1.45 16.13 3.45
CA ARG A 55 2.33 15.99 2.29
C ARG A 55 1.67 15.29 1.11
N LEU A 56 0.61 14.53 1.34
CA LEU A 56 -0.16 13.84 0.30
C LEU A 56 -1.42 14.60 -0.13
N ASP A 57 -1.64 15.81 0.40
CA ASP A 57 -2.86 16.59 0.23
C ASP A 57 -4.13 15.77 0.56
N PHE A 58 -4.01 14.95 1.60
CA PHE A 58 -5.06 14.05 2.03
C PHE A 58 -5.82 14.67 3.21
N PRO A 59 -7.16 14.69 3.21
CA PRO A 59 -7.92 15.11 4.38
C PRO A 59 -8.01 13.97 5.42
N ILE A 60 -7.43 14.17 6.62
CA ILE A 60 -7.36 13.15 7.68
C ILE A 60 -8.72 12.55 8.08
N PHE A 61 -9.80 13.33 8.02
CA PHE A 61 -11.15 12.87 8.35
C PHE A 61 -11.70 11.83 7.36
N LYS A 62 -11.09 11.70 6.17
CA LYS A 62 -11.39 10.62 5.21
C LYS A 62 -10.57 9.35 5.46
N ALA A 63 -9.65 9.34 6.44
CA ALA A 63 -8.81 8.19 6.74
C ALA A 63 -9.60 6.90 6.99
N PRO A 64 -10.70 6.89 7.80
CA PRO A 64 -11.46 5.67 8.03
C PRO A 64 -12.01 5.05 6.73
N LEU A 65 -12.56 5.88 5.84
CA LEU A 65 -13.10 5.45 4.55
C LEU A 65 -12.00 4.91 3.62
N ILE A 66 -10.87 5.62 3.54
CA ILE A 66 -9.76 5.21 2.69
C ILE A 66 -9.14 3.90 3.17
N ILE A 67 -9.03 3.66 4.48
CA ILE A 67 -8.52 2.40 5.01
C ILE A 67 -9.39 1.22 4.54
N GLN A 68 -10.72 1.39 4.52
CA GLN A 68 -11.64 0.37 4.01
C GLN A 68 -11.43 0.11 2.51
N ILE A 69 -11.38 1.18 1.71
CA ILE A 69 -11.14 1.09 0.25
C ILE A 69 -9.80 0.42 -0.04
N PHE A 70 -8.76 0.81 0.70
CA PHE A 70 -7.42 0.26 0.55
C PHE A 70 -7.37 -1.24 0.87
N THR A 71 -8.05 -1.65 1.95
CA THR A 71 -8.17 -3.07 2.32
C THR A 71 -8.82 -3.90 1.19
N VAL A 72 -9.86 -3.36 0.54
CA VAL A 72 -10.51 -4.01 -0.61
C VAL A 72 -9.57 -4.10 -1.82
N ILE A 73 -8.91 -3.00 -2.18
CA ILE A 73 -7.98 -2.95 -3.32
C ILE A 73 -6.85 -3.98 -3.14
N ILE A 74 -6.20 -3.98 -1.98
CA ILE A 74 -5.12 -4.93 -1.66
C ILE A 74 -5.62 -6.38 -1.64
N GLY A 75 -6.84 -6.62 -1.16
CA GLY A 75 -7.48 -7.94 -1.22
C GLY A 75 -7.61 -8.48 -2.65
N ASN A 76 -7.98 -7.62 -3.61
CA ASN A 76 -8.08 -7.99 -5.03
C ASN A 76 -6.71 -8.33 -5.65
N PHE A 77 -5.63 -7.66 -5.21
CA PHE A 77 -4.27 -8.02 -5.63
C PHE A 77 -3.87 -9.43 -5.16
N ARG A 78 -4.29 -9.84 -3.96
CA ARG A 78 -4.04 -11.21 -3.45
C ARG A 78 -4.84 -12.27 -4.24
N GLY A 79 -6.05 -11.94 -4.68
CA GLY A 79 -6.86 -12.84 -5.51
C GLY A 79 -6.31 -13.07 -6.93
N THR A 80 -5.54 -12.12 -7.47
CA THR A 80 -4.93 -12.24 -8.82
C THR A 80 -3.73 -13.19 -8.83
N LEU A 81 -3.03 -13.35 -7.71
CA LEU A 81 -1.93 -14.31 -7.56
C LEU A 81 -2.40 -15.77 -7.52
N SER A 82 -3.67 -16.03 -7.19
CA SER A 82 -4.25 -17.38 -7.24
C SER A 82 -4.46 -17.91 -8.67
N TYR A 83 -4.42 -17.06 -9.69
CA TYR A 83 -4.57 -17.46 -11.11
C TYR A 83 -3.23 -17.67 -11.84
N ILE A 84 -2.09 -17.47 -11.17
CA ILE A 84 -0.74 -17.60 -11.77
C ILE A 84 0.03 -18.79 -11.14
N LEU A 85 -0.60 -19.52 -10.22
CA LEU A 85 -0.05 -20.70 -9.53
C LEU A 85 -0.96 -21.93 -9.68
N VAL A 86 -1.50 -22.14 -10.88
CA VAL A 86 -1.98 -23.46 -11.34
C VAL A 86 -1.12 -23.89 -12.51
#